data_AF-A0A1G0XK12-F1
#
_entry.id   AF-A0A1G0XK12-F1
#
_cell.length_a   1.000
_cell.length_b   1.000
_cell.length_c   1.000
_cell.angle_alpha   90.00
_cell.angle_beta   90.00
_cell.angle_gamma   90.00
#
_symmetry.space_group_name_H-M   'P 1'
#
loop_
_entity.id
_entity.type
_entity.pdbx_description
1 polymer ?
#
loop_
_entity_poly.entity_id
_entity_poly.type
_entity_poly.pdbx_seq_one_letter_code
_entity_poly.pdbx_strand_id
1 'polypeptide(L)' 'MQTFYQVLGLIGFILVAFLLYRGIKGRPEQFSKEKISKSFTSMGILALILIAFVALLVMLLRTT' A
#
# COMPACT_ATOMS: atom_id res chain seq x y z
N MET A 1 24.15 15.86 -8.04
CA MET A 1 23.32 15.24 -6.99
C MET A 1 21.93 14.86 -7.49
N GLN A 2 21.15 15.76 -8.12
CA GLN A 2 19.80 15.46 -8.62
C GLN A 2 19.73 14.32 -9.67
N THR A 3 20.64 14.31 -10.64
CA THR A 3 20.67 13.30 -11.72
C THR A 3 20.93 11.88 -11.20
N PHE A 4 21.75 11.74 -10.16
CA PHE A 4 22.03 10.46 -9.52
C PHE A 4 20.78 9.87 -8.86
N TYR A 5 20.04 10.67 -8.09
CA TYR A 5 18.79 10.23 -7.46
C TYR A 5 17.70 9.92 -8.49
N GLN A 6 17.61 10.67 -9.59
CA GLN A 6 16.67 10.37 -10.67
C GLN A 6 16.98 9.04 -11.35
N VAL A 7 18.26 8.76 -11.63
CA VAL A 7 18.70 7.48 -12.21
C VAL A 7 18.45 6.33 -11.23
N LEU A 8 18.74 6.52 -9.95
CA LEU A 8 18.46 5.52 -8.91
C LEU A 8 16.96 5.26 -8.77
N GLY A 9 16.14 6.30 -8.85
CA GLY A 9 14.68 6.19 -8.85
C GLY A 9 14.15 5.44 -10.07
N LEU A 10 14.72 5.67 -11.25
CA LEU A 10 14.36 4.96 -12.47
C LEU A 10 14.74 3.46 -12.39
N ILE A 11 15.94 3.16 -11.90
CA ILE A 11 16.38 1.78 -11.68
C ILE A 11 15.49 1.09 -10.65
N GLY A 12 15.16 1.78 -9.55
CA GLY A 12 14.24 1.29 -8.53
C GLY A 12 12.85 0.99 -9.10
N PHE A 13 12.33 1.89 -9.95
CA PHE A 13 11.05 1.69 -10.63
C PHE A 13 11.06 0.44 -11.51
N ILE A 14 12.10 0.26 -12.33
CA ILE A 14 12.25 -0.91 -13.21
C ILE A 14 12.35 -2.20 -12.37
N LEU A 15 13.11 -2.19 -11.28
CA LEU A 15 13.24 -3.33 -10.37
C LEU A 15 11.91 -3.71 -9.71
N VAL A 16 11.16 -2.73 -9.22
CA VAL A 16 9.85 -2.97 -8.60
C VAL A 16 8.87 -3.52 -9.63
N ALA A 17 8.82 -2.94 -10.84
CA ALA A 17 7.98 -3.44 -11.92
C ALA A 17 8.35 -4.88 -12.32
N PHE A 18 9.64 -5.20 -12.38
CA PHE A 18 10.12 -6.56 -12.67
C PHE A 18 9.73 -7.56 -11.57
N LEU A 19 9.90 -7.19 -10.30
CA LEU A 19 9.51 -8.03 -9.16
C LEU A 19 8.00 -8.27 -9.14
N LEU A 20 7.20 -7.24 -9.40
CA LEU A 20 5.74 -7.35 -9.51
C LEU A 20 5.35 -8.29 -10.66
N TYR A 21 5.90 -8.08 -11.86
CA TYR A 21 5.63 -8.95 -13.01
C TYR A 21 5.98 -10.41 -12.71
N ARG A 22 7.17 -10.65 -12.14
CA ARG A 22 7.62 -12.01 -11.78
C ARG A 22 6.75 -12.63 -10.69
N GLY A 23 6.35 -11.88 -9.68
CA GLY A 23 5.48 -12.33 -8.59
C GLY A 23 4.08 -12.72 -9.08
N ILE A 24 3.46 -11.86 -9.91
CA ILE A 24 2.14 -12.09 -10.48
C ILE A 24 2.17 -13.33 -11.39
N LYS A 25 3.21 -13.48 -12.24
CA LYS A 25 3.33 -14.62 -13.14
C LYS A 25 3.60 -15.94 -12.43
N GLY A 26 4.30 -15.91 -11.30
CA GLY A 26 4.60 -17.11 -10.50
C GLY A 26 3.39 -17.66 -9.74
N ARG A 27 2.44 -16.79 -9.32
CA ARG A 27 1.23 -17.17 -8.59
C ARG A 27 0.03 -16.28 -8.95
N PRO A 28 -0.50 -16.37 -10.19
CA PRO A 28 -1.55 -15.47 -10.67
C PRO A 28 -2.85 -15.59 -9.86
N GLU A 29 -3.13 -16.76 -9.28
CA GLU A 29 -4.31 -16.99 -8.44
C GLU A 29 -4.36 -16.10 -7.19
N GLN A 30 -3.21 -15.70 -6.65
CA GLN A 30 -3.14 -14.80 -5.50
C GLN A 30 -3.59 -13.38 -5.85
N PHE A 31 -3.42 -12.98 -7.11
CA PHE A 31 -3.80 -11.67 -7.64
C PHE A 31 -5.14 -11.70 -8.40
N SER A 32 -5.95 -12.75 -8.21
CA SER A 32 -7.32 -12.78 -8.72
C SER A 32 -8.14 -11.61 -8.17
N LYS A 33 -9.04 -11.06 -9.00
CA LYS A 33 -9.97 -9.99 -8.64
C LYS A 33 -10.72 -10.30 -7.33
N GLU A 34 -11.09 -11.55 -7.13
CA GLU A 34 -11.81 -12.00 -5.93
C GLU A 34 -10.96 -11.85 -4.65
N LYS A 35 -9.69 -12.29 -4.69
CA LYS A 35 -8.79 -12.19 -3.54
C LYS A 35 -8.35 -10.75 -3.27
N ILE A 36 -8.14 -9.96 -4.32
CA ILE A 36 -7.84 -8.52 -4.20
C ILE A 36 -9.03 -7.78 -3.57
N SER A 37 -10.25 -8.03 -4.04
CA SER A 37 -11.46 -7.41 -3.48
C SER A 37 -11.67 -7.78 -2.01
N LYS A 38 -11.50 -9.07 -1.67
CA LYS A 38 -11.60 -9.54 -0.28
C LYS A 38 -10.54 -8.90 0.63
N SER A 39 -9.30 -8.80 0.16
CA SER A 39 -8.20 -8.15 0.90
C SER A 39 -8.47 -6.65 1.09
N PHE A 40 -8.94 -5.97 0.03
CA PHE A 40 -9.25 -4.55 0.08
C PHE A 40 -10.36 -4.24 1.08
N THR A 41 -11.42 -5.05 1.11
CA THR A 41 -12.51 -4.89 2.09
C THR A 41 -12.02 -5.08 3.52
N SER A 42 -11.25 -6.15 3.79
CA SER A 42 -10.73 -6.41 5.14
C SER A 42 -9.77 -5.31 5.62
N MET A 43 -8.79 -4.94 4.79
CA MET A 43 -7.83 -3.88 5.11
C MET A 43 -8.49 -2.50 5.18
N GLY A 44 -9.48 -2.24 4.32
CA GLY A 44 -10.24 -0.99 4.30
C GLY A 44 -11.05 -0.78 5.57
N ILE A 45 -11.75 -1.82 6.04
CA ILE A 45 -12.49 -1.75 7.31
C ILE A 45 -11.53 -1.49 8.49
N LEU A 46 -10.42 -2.22 8.54
CA LEU A 46 -9.39 -2.00 9.57
C LEU A 46 -8.85 -0.56 9.54
N ALA A 47 -8.58 -0.01 8.36
CA ALA A 47 -8.11 1.36 8.20
C ALA A 47 -9.16 2.40 8.64
N LEU A 48 -10.44 2.19 8.30
CA LEU A 48 -11.52 3.08 8.73
C LEU A 48 -11.66 3.11 10.26
N ILE A 49 -11.57 1.94 10.91
CA ILE A 49 -11.58 1.85 12.37
C ILE A 49 -10.41 2.62 12.98
N LEU A 50 -9.21 2.45 12.42
CA LEU A 50 -8.02 3.16 12.88
C LEU A 50 -8.15 4.68 12.72
N ILE A 51 -8.67 5.16 11.59
CA ILE A 51 -8.92 6.58 11.35
C ILE A 51 -9.90 7.13 12.39
N ALA A 52 -11.01 6.43 12.64
CA ALA A 52 -11.98 6.85 13.66
C ALA A 52 -11.34 6.91 15.05
N PHE A 53 -10.50 5.94 15.40
CA PHE A 53 -9.78 5.90 16.67
C PHE A 53 -8.81 7.09 16.81
N VAL A 54 -7.99 7.36 15.78
CA VAL A 54 -7.08 8.50 15.78
C VAL A 54 -7.84 9.83 15.85
N ALA A 55 -8.95 9.96 15.12
CA ALA A 55 -9.79 11.16 15.17
C ALA A 55 -10.35 11.42 16.58
N LEU A 56 -10.77 10.37 17.29
CA LEU A 56 -11.21 10.46 18.68
C LEU A 56 -10.06 10.95 19.58
N LEU A 57 -8.88 10.34 19.47
CA LEU A 57 -7.70 10.76 20.26
C LEU A 57 -7.35 12.23 20.04
N VAL A 58 -7.37 12.69 18.79
CA VAL A 58 -7.13 14.10 18.45
C VAL A 58 -8.18 15.01 19.07
N MET A 59 -9.46 14.61 19.03
CA MET A 59 -10.53 15.39 19.64
C MET A 59 -10.37 15.50 21.15
N LEU A 60 -10.08 14.37 21.83
CA LEU A 60 -9.87 14.34 23.27
C LEU A 60 -8.68 15.21 23.68
N LEU A 61 -7.55 15.07 22.98
CA LEU A 61 -6.34 15.87 23.21
C LEU A 61 -6.59 17.37 23.01
N ARG A 62 -7.51 17.75 22.10
CA ARG A 62 -7.85 19.15 21.86
C ARG A 62 -8.75 19.77 22.93
N THR A 63 -9.54 18.95 23.62
CA THR A 63 -10.45 19.38 24.70
C THR A 63 -9.82 19.38 26.09
N THR A 64 -8.56 18.95 26.24
CA THR A 64 -7.79 19.02 27.49
C THR A 64 -6.74 20.12 27.39
#